data_AF-A0A521A1P4-F1
#
_entry.id   AF-A0A521A1P4-F1
#
_cell.length_a   1.000
_cell.length_b   1.000
_cell.length_c   1.000
_cell.angle_alpha   90.00
_cell.angle_beta   90.00
_cell.angle_gamma   90.00
#
_symmetry.space_group_name_H-M   'P 1'
#
loop_
_entity.id
_entity.type
_entity.pdbx_description
1 polymer ?
#
loop_
_entity_poly.entity_id
_entity_poly.type
_entity_poly.pdbx_seq_one_letter_code
_entity_poly.pdbx_strand_id
1 'polypeptide(L)'
;MLKEIIENCPKEVDLTNDTHSELIIQTTTSILDEGYSISEIEQIEEHLINEKDSSHIFILLCLKIAKSKILASRVNTPLFISVVFAVYKEHNRIKKSSEHPHGEDFLIKKIKQLEWLFEDQQHVNWELIIVDDGCPENSGKIAQHIIDANQLNDKARVLFLSEAIKRNDPPVRSIRSTNESQKGGSIVYG
;
A
#
# COMPACT_ATOMS: atom_id res chain seq x y z
N MET A 1 -6.10 -28.45 2.22
CA MET A 1 -6.88 -27.24 1.88
C MET A 1 -6.04 -26.22 1.13
N LEU A 2 -4.80 -25.92 1.54
CA LEU A 2 -3.97 -24.95 0.81
C LEU A 2 -3.79 -25.23 -0.70
N LYS A 3 -3.60 -26.50 -1.10
CA LYS A 3 -3.55 -26.87 -2.52
C LYS A 3 -4.82 -26.47 -3.27
N GLU A 4 -5.98 -26.64 -2.65
CA GLU A 4 -7.27 -26.23 -3.20
C GLU A 4 -7.41 -24.70 -3.24
N ILE A 5 -6.88 -23.97 -2.26
CA ILE A 5 -6.80 -22.51 -2.29
C ILE A 5 -5.93 -22.05 -3.48
N ILE A 6 -4.77 -22.66 -3.69
CA ILE A 6 -3.85 -22.36 -4.80
C ILE A 6 -4.52 -22.66 -6.15
N GLU A 7 -5.19 -23.81 -6.28
CA GLU A 7 -5.82 -24.23 -7.52
C GLU A 7 -7.02 -23.34 -7.92
N ASN A 8 -7.71 -22.74 -6.94
CA ASN A 8 -8.91 -21.93 -7.16
C ASN A 8 -8.66 -20.42 -7.20
N CYS A 9 -7.48 -19.94 -6.81
CA CYS A 9 -7.19 -18.51 -6.85
C CYS A 9 -6.91 -18.00 -8.28
N PRO A 10 -7.13 -16.72 -8.58
CA PRO A 10 -6.75 -16.14 -9.87
C PRO A 10 -5.27 -16.33 -10.15
N LYS A 11 -4.93 -16.40 -11.43
CA LYS A 11 -3.54 -16.57 -11.90
C LYS A 11 -2.81 -15.24 -12.09
N GLU A 12 -3.52 -14.13 -11.96
CA GLU A 12 -3.00 -12.79 -12.16
C GLU A 12 -3.63 -11.81 -11.19
N VAL A 13 -2.98 -10.66 -11.02
CA VAL A 13 -3.45 -9.57 -10.17
C VAL A 13 -3.75 -8.37 -11.07
N ASP A 14 -5.02 -7.97 -11.13
CA ASP A 14 -5.46 -6.74 -11.78
C ASP A 14 -5.75 -5.68 -10.72
N LEU A 15 -4.96 -4.61 -10.73
CA LEU A 15 -5.07 -3.50 -9.77
C LEU A 15 -6.26 -2.57 -10.05
N THR A 16 -6.82 -2.62 -11.24
CA THR A 16 -8.01 -1.86 -11.64
C THR A 16 -9.32 -2.58 -11.30
N ASN A 17 -9.23 -3.87 -10.99
CA ASN A 17 -10.37 -4.72 -10.63
C ASN A 17 -10.55 -4.78 -9.11
N ASP A 18 -11.62 -4.16 -8.61
CA ASP A 18 -11.92 -4.13 -7.18
C ASP A 18 -12.21 -5.52 -6.60
N THR A 19 -12.79 -6.43 -7.39
CA THR A 19 -13.05 -7.82 -7.00
C THR A 19 -11.75 -8.57 -6.68
N HIS A 20 -10.65 -8.29 -7.40
CA HIS A 20 -9.35 -8.91 -7.09
C HIS A 20 -8.83 -8.43 -5.72
N SER A 21 -9.06 -7.17 -5.36
CA SER A 21 -8.64 -6.64 -4.05
C SER A 21 -9.42 -7.33 -2.91
N GLU A 22 -10.72 -7.53 -3.08
CA GLU A 22 -11.56 -8.26 -2.11
C GLU A 22 -11.13 -9.72 -2.00
N LEU A 23 -10.86 -10.37 -3.12
CA LEU A 23 -10.45 -11.76 -3.15
C LEU A 23 -9.08 -11.98 -2.49
N ILE A 24 -8.14 -11.05 -2.65
CA ILE A 24 -6.84 -11.10 -1.94
C ILE A 24 -7.07 -11.14 -0.43
N ILE A 25 -7.96 -10.28 0.09
CA ILE A 25 -8.28 -10.25 1.52
C ILE A 25 -8.94 -11.57 1.95
N GLN A 26 -9.94 -12.05 1.20
CA GLN A 26 -10.62 -13.31 1.51
C GLN A 26 -9.67 -14.51 1.51
N THR A 27 -8.85 -14.66 0.47
CA THR A 27 -7.85 -15.73 0.36
C THR A 27 -6.83 -15.64 1.48
N THR A 28 -6.38 -14.43 1.83
CA THR A 28 -5.46 -14.21 2.95
C THR A 28 -6.09 -14.63 4.27
N THR A 29 -7.35 -14.27 4.53
CA THR A 29 -8.09 -14.70 5.72
C THR A 29 -8.20 -16.22 5.78
N SER A 30 -8.54 -16.89 4.66
CA SER A 30 -8.57 -18.36 4.62
C SER A 30 -7.23 -19.00 4.93
N ILE A 31 -6.11 -18.42 4.48
CA ILE A 31 -4.76 -18.89 4.83
C ILE A 31 -4.49 -18.72 6.34
N LEU A 32 -4.94 -17.62 6.94
CA LEU A 32 -4.77 -17.36 8.37
C LEU A 32 -5.61 -18.32 9.23
N ASP A 33 -6.84 -18.62 8.80
CA ASP A 33 -7.76 -19.52 9.50
C ASP A 33 -7.25 -20.97 9.56
N GLU A 34 -6.44 -21.38 8.57
CA GLU A 34 -5.77 -22.68 8.57
C GLU A 34 -4.67 -22.81 9.63
N GLY A 35 -4.23 -21.69 10.22
CA GLY A 35 -3.29 -21.70 11.35
C GLY A 35 -1.84 -22.02 10.99
N TYR A 36 -1.43 -21.83 9.74
CA TYR A 36 -0.03 -22.02 9.33
C TYR A 36 0.92 -21.10 10.12
N SER A 37 2.03 -21.65 10.56
CA SER A 37 3.14 -20.89 11.13
C SER A 37 3.88 -20.10 10.04
N ILE A 38 4.65 -19.08 10.46
CA ILE A 38 5.49 -18.30 9.54
C ILE A 38 6.45 -19.20 8.76
N SER A 39 7.08 -20.18 9.43
CA SER A 39 8.03 -21.08 8.76
C SER A 39 7.37 -21.95 7.70
N GLU A 40 6.13 -22.38 7.92
CA GLU A 40 5.38 -23.15 6.92
C GLU A 40 5.04 -22.27 5.70
N ILE A 41 4.55 -21.05 5.95
CA ILE A 41 4.27 -20.07 4.88
C ILE A 41 5.54 -19.80 4.04
N GLU A 42 6.70 -19.66 4.67
CA GLU A 42 7.97 -19.43 3.98
C GLU A 42 8.42 -20.61 3.12
N GLN A 43 8.24 -21.84 3.61
CA GLN A 43 8.54 -23.05 2.82
C GLN A 43 7.62 -23.17 1.59
N ILE A 44 6.33 -22.85 1.76
CA ILE A 44 5.36 -22.82 0.65
C ILE A 44 5.76 -21.74 -0.37
N GLU A 45 6.07 -20.53 0.11
CA GLU A 45 6.52 -19.41 -0.72
C GLU A 45 7.76 -19.79 -1.54
N GLU A 46 8.77 -20.37 -0.91
CA GLU A 46 10.00 -20.80 -1.58
C GLU A 46 9.72 -21.89 -2.64
N HIS A 47 8.87 -22.86 -2.33
CA HIS A 47 8.47 -23.90 -3.27
C HIS A 47 7.82 -23.30 -4.53
N LEU A 48 6.81 -22.45 -4.36
CA LEU A 48 6.08 -21.81 -5.48
C LEU A 48 6.97 -20.88 -6.32
N ILE A 49 7.92 -20.17 -5.69
CA ILE A 49 8.90 -19.34 -6.40
C ILE A 49 9.83 -20.20 -7.25
N ASN A 50 10.28 -21.34 -6.73
CA ASN A 50 11.20 -22.25 -7.42
C ASN A 50 10.56 -22.91 -8.65
N GLU A 51 9.23 -23.05 -8.68
CA GLU A 51 8.50 -23.52 -9.86
C GLU A 51 8.52 -22.51 -11.02
N LYS A 52 8.82 -21.23 -10.74
CA LYS A 52 8.92 -20.14 -11.73
C LYS A 52 7.68 -19.99 -12.62
N ASP A 53 6.50 -20.34 -12.09
CA ASP A 53 5.22 -20.16 -12.76
C ASP A 53 4.62 -18.79 -12.38
N SER A 54 4.42 -17.93 -13.38
CA SER A 54 3.83 -16.61 -13.18
C SER A 54 2.40 -16.65 -12.65
N SER A 55 1.70 -17.77 -12.81
CA SER A 55 0.33 -17.96 -12.29
C SER A 55 0.27 -17.99 -10.77
N HIS A 56 1.40 -18.14 -10.08
CA HIS A 56 1.46 -18.10 -8.62
C HIS A 56 1.49 -16.69 -8.02
N ILE A 57 1.52 -15.63 -8.85
CA ILE A 57 1.68 -14.26 -8.34
C ILE A 57 0.60 -13.85 -7.33
N PHE A 58 -0.65 -14.27 -7.57
CA PHE A 58 -1.77 -13.97 -6.69
C PHE A 58 -1.62 -14.64 -5.32
N ILE A 59 -1.34 -15.95 -5.30
CA ILE A 59 -1.16 -16.67 -4.03
C ILE A 59 0.10 -16.20 -3.30
N LEU A 60 1.20 -15.94 -4.00
CA LEU A 60 2.43 -15.41 -3.41
C LEU A 60 2.17 -14.07 -2.72
N LEU A 61 1.33 -13.20 -3.29
CA LEU A 61 0.90 -11.97 -2.65
C LEU A 61 0.09 -12.26 -1.37
N CYS A 62 -0.87 -13.17 -1.42
CA CYS A 62 -1.68 -13.54 -0.25
C CYS A 62 -0.83 -14.12 0.90
N LEU A 63 0.14 -14.99 0.59
CA LEU A 63 1.09 -15.56 1.57
C LEU A 63 1.93 -14.48 2.25
N LYS A 64 2.42 -13.49 1.48
CA LYS A 64 3.18 -12.35 2.04
C LYS A 64 2.31 -11.49 2.95
N ILE A 65 1.05 -11.25 2.60
CA ILE A 65 0.11 -10.47 3.43
C ILE A 65 -0.24 -11.25 4.70
N ALA A 66 -0.51 -12.56 4.61
CA ALA A 66 -0.76 -13.41 5.77
C ALA A 66 0.42 -13.39 6.76
N LYS A 67 1.66 -13.54 6.24
CA LYS A 67 2.88 -13.41 7.04
C LYS A 67 2.97 -12.04 7.73
N SER A 68 2.61 -10.97 7.02
CA SER A 68 2.60 -9.61 7.59
C SER A 68 1.58 -9.45 8.72
N LYS A 69 0.37 -9.99 8.58
CA LYS A 69 -0.67 -9.96 9.64
C LYS A 69 -0.25 -10.77 10.87
N ILE A 70 0.39 -11.94 10.68
CA ILE A 70 0.95 -12.74 11.80
C ILE A 70 2.08 -11.99 12.51
N LEU A 71 2.93 -11.25 11.77
CA LEU A 71 4.00 -10.45 12.38
C LEU A 71 3.43 -9.24 13.13
N ALA A 72 2.45 -8.56 12.55
CA ALA A 72 1.78 -7.42 13.16
C ALA A 72 1.10 -7.79 14.49
N SER A 73 0.49 -8.98 14.58
CA SER A 73 -0.15 -9.46 15.81
C SER A 73 0.80 -9.77 16.96
N ARG A 74 2.12 -9.82 16.69
CA ARG A 74 3.15 -10.00 17.73
C ARG A 74 3.60 -8.68 18.35
N VAL A 75 3.15 -7.54 17.83
CA VAL A 75 3.48 -6.22 18.39
C VAL A 75 2.65 -6.00 19.67
N ASN A 76 3.34 -6.09 20.81
CA ASN A 76 2.74 -5.97 22.15
C ASN A 76 3.18 -4.70 22.89
N THR A 77 3.87 -3.78 22.20
CA THR A 77 4.29 -2.48 22.73
C THR A 77 3.77 -1.38 21.82
N PRO A 78 3.45 -0.19 22.38
CA PRO A 78 2.96 0.92 21.57
C PRO A 78 3.89 1.25 20.41
N LEU A 79 3.38 1.14 19.20
CA LEU A 79 4.09 1.41 17.95
C LEU A 79 3.29 2.37 17.09
N PHE A 80 3.93 3.43 16.62
CA PHE A 80 3.37 4.33 15.62
C PHE A 80 4.13 4.19 14.31
N ILE A 81 3.41 3.93 13.22
CA ILE A 81 3.97 3.69 11.88
C ILE A 81 3.53 4.80 10.93
N SER A 82 4.48 5.58 10.43
CA SER A 82 4.23 6.48 9.30
C SER A 82 4.58 5.78 7.99
N VAL A 83 3.60 5.62 7.10
CA VAL A 83 3.81 5.05 5.76
C VAL A 83 3.93 6.20 4.77
N VAL A 84 5.11 6.37 4.17
CA VAL A 84 5.38 7.46 3.22
C VAL A 84 5.19 6.98 1.79
N PHE A 85 4.39 7.71 1.01
CA PHE A 85 4.09 7.41 -0.38
C PHE A 85 4.27 8.65 -1.26
N ALA A 86 5.35 8.68 -2.04
CA ALA A 86 5.60 9.76 -3.00
C ALA A 86 4.71 9.61 -4.26
N VAL A 87 4.11 10.72 -4.71
CA VAL A 87 3.27 10.77 -5.92
C VAL A 87 3.84 11.73 -6.96
N TYR A 88 3.94 11.24 -8.20
CA TYR A 88 4.28 12.03 -9.38
C TYR A 88 3.60 11.43 -10.61
N LYS A 89 2.80 12.22 -11.32
CA LYS A 89 1.99 11.80 -12.48
C LYS A 89 1.03 10.65 -12.18
N GLU A 90 0.54 10.55 -10.95
CA GLU A 90 -0.42 9.54 -10.49
C GLU A 90 -1.88 9.96 -10.66
N HIS A 91 -2.14 11.15 -11.23
CA HIS A 91 -3.47 11.76 -11.45
C HIS A 91 -4.51 10.87 -12.13
N ASN A 92 -4.11 9.85 -12.89
CA ASN A 92 -5.03 8.89 -13.50
C ASN A 92 -5.21 7.63 -12.65
N ARG A 93 -4.14 7.05 -12.13
CA ARG A 93 -4.18 5.83 -11.31
C ARG A 93 -4.89 6.05 -9.98
N ILE A 94 -4.85 7.27 -9.45
CA ILE A 94 -5.51 7.61 -8.18
C ILE A 94 -7.05 7.63 -8.30
N LYS A 95 -7.58 7.77 -9.51
CA LYS A 95 -9.02 7.78 -9.79
C LYS A 95 -9.58 6.35 -9.78
N LYS A 96 -10.90 6.23 -9.74
CA LYS A 96 -11.59 4.95 -9.91
C LYS A 96 -11.55 4.46 -11.35
N SER A 97 -11.69 3.16 -11.56
CA SER A 97 -11.81 2.56 -12.89
C SER A 97 -13.03 3.07 -13.66
N SER A 98 -14.10 3.47 -12.96
CA SER A 98 -15.28 4.13 -13.53
C SER A 98 -15.01 5.56 -14.04
N GLU A 99 -13.93 6.20 -13.58
CA GLU A 99 -13.54 7.56 -13.97
C GLU A 99 -12.41 7.57 -15.01
N HIS A 100 -11.54 6.56 -15.01
CA HIS A 100 -10.44 6.42 -15.96
C HIS A 100 -10.10 4.94 -16.20
N PRO A 101 -9.81 4.49 -17.44
CA PRO A 101 -9.52 3.08 -17.74
C PRO A 101 -8.33 2.49 -16.97
N HIS A 102 -7.39 3.35 -16.56
CA HIS A 102 -6.23 2.99 -15.73
C HIS A 102 -6.39 3.43 -14.27
N GLY A 103 -7.60 3.76 -13.84
CA GLY A 103 -7.90 4.13 -12.47
C GLY A 103 -7.85 2.90 -11.57
N GLU A 104 -7.03 2.98 -10.52
CA GLU A 104 -6.83 1.90 -9.54
C GLU A 104 -7.52 2.22 -8.21
N ASP A 105 -8.00 3.44 -8.00
CA ASP A 105 -8.44 3.95 -6.68
C ASP A 105 -7.39 3.68 -5.59
N PHE A 106 -6.10 3.78 -5.96
CA PHE A 106 -5.02 3.20 -5.15
C PHE A 106 -4.93 3.81 -3.76
N LEU A 107 -5.34 5.07 -3.58
CA LEU A 107 -5.24 5.76 -2.29
C LEU A 107 -6.21 5.13 -1.28
N ILE A 108 -7.47 4.97 -1.68
CA ILE A 108 -8.49 4.31 -0.86
C ILE A 108 -8.11 2.84 -0.64
N LYS A 109 -7.63 2.13 -1.67
CA LYS A 109 -7.18 0.74 -1.52
C LYS A 109 -6.03 0.60 -0.53
N LYS A 110 -5.03 1.50 -0.56
CA LYS A 110 -3.92 1.49 0.42
C LYS A 110 -4.40 1.72 1.84
N ILE A 111 -5.32 2.65 2.05
CA ILE A 111 -5.91 2.91 3.36
C ILE A 111 -6.63 1.66 3.87
N LYS A 112 -7.51 1.05 3.06
CA LYS A 112 -8.20 -0.20 3.41
C LYS A 112 -7.23 -1.34 3.72
N GLN A 113 -6.12 -1.45 2.99
CA GLN A 113 -5.08 -2.45 3.25
C GLN A 113 -4.40 -2.24 4.61
N LEU A 114 -4.09 -0.98 4.98
CA LEU A 114 -3.50 -0.64 6.27
C LEU A 114 -4.51 -0.82 7.41
N GLU A 115 -5.77 -0.44 7.21
CA GLU A 115 -6.87 -0.71 8.13
C GLU A 115 -6.98 -2.20 8.39
N TRP A 116 -7.13 -3.02 7.36
CA TRP A 116 -7.21 -4.47 7.49
C TRP A 116 -5.97 -5.06 8.18
N LEU A 117 -4.76 -4.61 7.82
CA LEU A 117 -3.53 -5.13 8.45
C LEU A 117 -3.50 -4.86 9.97
N PHE A 118 -4.00 -3.70 10.40
CA PHE A 118 -3.84 -3.24 11.78
C PHE A 118 -5.13 -3.22 12.63
N GLU A 119 -6.30 -3.57 12.09
CA GLU A 119 -7.61 -3.46 12.77
C GLU A 119 -7.67 -4.18 14.13
N ASP A 120 -7.05 -5.35 14.26
CA ASP A 120 -7.02 -6.12 15.51
C ASP A 120 -5.81 -5.78 16.41
N GLN A 121 -4.92 -4.89 15.96
CA GLN A 121 -3.64 -4.63 16.63
C GLN A 121 -3.72 -3.39 17.52
N GLN A 122 -4.22 -3.57 18.74
CA GLN A 122 -4.47 -2.48 19.71
C GLN A 122 -3.24 -1.62 20.05
N HIS A 123 -2.04 -2.15 19.87
CA HIS A 123 -0.79 -1.44 20.15
C HIS A 123 -0.22 -0.72 18.94
N VAL A 124 -0.81 -0.86 17.76
CA VAL A 124 -0.31 -0.28 16.51
C VAL A 124 -1.22 0.86 16.07
N ASN A 125 -0.65 2.05 15.97
CA ASN A 125 -1.25 3.18 15.27
C ASN A 125 -0.46 3.45 14.00
N TRP A 126 -1.11 4.02 13.00
CA TRP A 126 -0.46 4.35 11.73
C TRP A 126 -1.04 5.60 11.10
N GLU A 127 -0.25 6.23 10.24
CA GLU A 127 -0.67 7.28 9.32
C GLU A 127 -0.12 7.00 7.90
N LEU A 128 -0.82 7.49 6.89
CA LEU A 128 -0.37 7.51 5.50
C LEU A 128 0.00 8.94 5.10
N ILE A 129 1.28 9.15 4.78
CA ILE A 129 1.81 10.44 4.34
C ILE A 129 2.01 10.38 2.83
N ILE A 130 1.20 11.13 2.09
CA ILE A 130 1.33 11.26 0.64
C ILE A 130 2.20 12.47 0.36
N VAL A 131 3.28 12.31 -0.41
CA VAL A 131 4.19 13.42 -0.73
C VAL A 131 4.13 13.72 -2.22
N ASP A 132 3.57 14.87 -2.59
CA ASP A 132 3.59 15.35 -3.97
C ASP A 132 4.99 15.83 -4.36
N ASP A 133 5.59 15.16 -5.34
CA ASP A 133 6.94 15.42 -5.84
C ASP A 133 6.94 16.53 -6.92
N GLY A 134 6.14 17.58 -6.72
CA GLY A 134 5.99 18.69 -7.66
C GLY A 134 5.29 18.28 -8.95
N CYS A 135 4.20 17.52 -8.85
CA CYS A 135 3.51 17.02 -10.02
C CYS A 135 2.73 18.13 -10.76
N PRO A 136 2.97 18.37 -12.07
CA PRO A 136 2.23 19.38 -12.83
C PRO A 136 0.74 19.05 -12.96
N GLU A 137 0.39 17.76 -12.95
CA GLU A 137 -0.99 17.27 -13.05
C GLU A 137 -1.74 17.26 -11.71
N ASN A 138 -1.20 17.95 -10.70
CA ASN A 138 -1.83 18.14 -9.39
C ASN A 138 -2.15 16.81 -8.65
N SER A 139 -1.30 15.78 -8.79
CA SER A 139 -1.53 14.47 -8.15
C SER A 139 -1.76 14.59 -6.63
N GLY A 140 -0.98 15.42 -5.94
CA GLY A 140 -1.18 15.71 -4.52
C GLY A 140 -2.49 16.42 -4.19
N LYS A 141 -2.95 17.36 -5.03
CA LYS A 141 -4.23 18.02 -4.79
C LYS A 141 -5.41 17.07 -5.00
N ILE A 142 -5.30 16.17 -5.97
CA ILE A 142 -6.30 15.11 -6.18
C ILE A 142 -6.32 14.19 -4.95
N ALA A 143 -5.14 13.78 -4.45
CA ALA A 143 -5.05 12.98 -3.22
C ALA A 143 -5.68 13.68 -2.02
N GLN A 144 -5.39 14.98 -1.82
CA GLN A 144 -5.96 15.76 -0.73
C GLN A 144 -7.49 15.84 -0.84
N HIS A 145 -8.00 16.08 -2.05
CA HIS A 145 -9.45 16.11 -2.28
C HIS A 145 -10.12 14.77 -1.95
N ILE A 146 -9.49 13.64 -2.31
CA ILE A 146 -9.99 12.30 -1.98
C ILE A 146 -9.99 12.10 -0.47
N ILE A 147 -8.93 12.49 0.24
CA ILE A 147 -8.84 12.41 1.71
C ILE A 147 -9.98 13.21 2.35
N ASP A 148 -10.17 14.46 1.94
CA ASP A 148 -11.18 15.35 2.50
C ASP A 148 -12.60 14.85 2.21
N ALA A 149 -12.88 14.44 0.97
CA ALA A 149 -14.20 13.97 0.56
C ALA A 149 -14.62 12.68 1.28
N ASN A 150 -13.65 11.85 1.68
CA ASN A 150 -13.90 10.61 2.42
C ASN A 150 -13.67 10.74 3.93
N GLN A 151 -13.38 11.96 4.43
CA GLN A 151 -13.13 12.25 5.85
C GLN A 151 -11.97 11.45 6.46
N LEU A 152 -10.91 11.20 5.68
CA LEU A 152 -9.77 10.34 6.07
C LEU A 152 -8.61 11.13 6.71
N ASN A 153 -8.87 12.35 7.18
CA ASN A 153 -7.85 13.28 7.68
C ASN A 153 -7.18 12.83 9.00
N ASP A 154 -7.78 11.87 9.71
CA ASP A 154 -7.20 11.22 10.88
C ASP A 154 -6.21 10.10 10.52
N LYS A 155 -6.29 9.58 9.28
CA LYS A 155 -5.45 8.47 8.78
C LYS A 155 -4.44 8.89 7.74
N ALA A 156 -4.72 9.93 6.97
CA ALA A 156 -3.90 10.30 5.84
C ALA A 156 -3.79 11.82 5.68
N ARG A 157 -2.64 12.28 5.19
CA ARG A 157 -2.37 13.68 4.88
C ARG A 157 -1.46 13.84 3.68
N VAL A 158 -1.57 14.98 3.00
CA VAL A 158 -0.71 15.31 1.87
C VAL A 158 0.33 16.35 2.26
N LEU A 159 1.57 16.09 1.87
CA LEU A 159 2.68 17.02 1.90
C LEU A 159 3.06 17.42 0.47
N PHE A 160 3.41 18.69 0.29
CA PHE A 160 3.85 19.21 -1.02
C PHE A 160 5.34 19.54 -0.94
N LEU A 161 6.18 18.77 -1.64
CA LEU A 161 7.64 18.96 -1.62
C LEU A 161 8.03 20.35 -2.13
N SER A 162 7.33 20.84 -3.16
CA SER A 162 7.56 22.18 -3.72
C SER A 162 7.43 23.29 -2.68
N GLU A 163 6.49 23.18 -1.75
CA GLU A 163 6.31 24.14 -0.67
C GLU A 163 7.40 24.01 0.41
N ALA A 164 7.85 22.79 0.70
CA ALA A 164 8.95 22.54 1.62
C ALA A 164 10.28 23.15 1.13
N ILE A 165 10.55 23.02 -0.17
CA ILE A 165 11.72 23.63 -0.83
C ILE A 165 11.64 25.15 -0.74
N LYS A 166 10.47 25.75 -1.02
CA LYS A 166 10.27 27.21 -0.90
C LYS A 166 10.48 27.73 0.53
N ARG A 167 10.03 26.97 1.53
CA ARG A 167 10.24 27.27 2.96
C ARG A 167 11.66 26.98 3.43
N ASN A 168 12.47 26.29 2.62
CA ASN A 168 13.82 25.86 2.95
C ASN A 168 13.87 24.95 4.19
N ASP A 169 12.89 24.03 4.26
CA ASP A 169 12.76 23.09 5.38
C ASP A 169 14.03 22.22 5.51
N PRO A 170 14.49 21.91 6.74
CA PRO A 170 15.77 21.21 6.95
C PRO A 170 15.97 19.91 6.15
N PRO A 171 14.96 19.03 6.00
CA PRO A 171 15.14 17.76 5.27
C PRO A 171 15.43 17.93 3.77
N VAL A 172 15.08 19.08 3.18
CA VAL A 172 15.14 19.32 1.72
C VAL A 172 16.02 20.49 1.35
N ARG A 173 16.77 21.05 2.31
CA ARG A 173 17.62 22.23 2.13
C ARG A 173 18.71 22.04 1.05
N SER A 174 19.11 20.80 0.78
CA SER A 174 20.13 20.49 -0.22
C SER A 174 19.61 20.47 -1.66
N ILE A 175 18.30 20.45 -1.88
CA ILE A 175 17.70 20.43 -3.22
C ILE A 175 17.06 21.78 -3.56
N ARG A 176 17.20 22.21 -4.82
CA ARG A 176 16.73 23.53 -5.27
C ARG A 176 15.36 23.50 -5.94
N SER A 177 14.95 22.33 -6.42
CA SER A 177 13.66 22.13 -7.08
C SER A 177 13.22 20.67 -6.96
N THR A 178 11.92 20.41 -7.19
CA THR A 178 11.38 19.04 -7.18
C THR A 178 11.98 18.16 -8.29
N ASN A 179 12.54 18.74 -9.35
CA ASN A 179 13.26 17.97 -10.39
C ASN A 179 14.53 17.29 -9.86
N GLU A 180 15.14 17.83 -8.80
CA GLU A 180 16.32 17.23 -8.15
C GLU A 180 15.95 16.13 -7.15
N SER A 181 14.67 16.04 -6.76
CA SER A 181 14.17 15.03 -5.82
C SER A 181 14.33 13.61 -6.36
N GLN A 182 13.93 13.40 -7.63
CA GLN A 182 13.84 12.07 -8.27
C GLN A 182 13.30 11.01 -7.28
N LYS A 183 12.14 11.29 -6.65
CA LYS A 183 11.53 10.54 -5.53
C LYS A 183 12.26 10.64 -4.18
N GLY A 184 13.58 10.64 -4.16
CA GLY A 184 14.38 10.65 -2.93
C GLY A 184 14.07 11.84 -2.00
N GLY A 185 13.94 13.04 -2.57
CA GLY A 185 13.57 14.25 -1.80
C GLY A 185 12.20 14.12 -1.14
N SER A 186 11.22 13.54 -1.83
CA SER A 186 9.89 13.28 -1.28
C SER A 186 9.91 12.27 -0.13
N ILE A 187 10.72 11.22 -0.23
CA ILE A 187 10.84 10.22 0.84
C ILE A 187 11.55 10.79 2.07
N VAL A 188 12.57 11.64 1.89
CA VAL A 188 13.27 12.29 3.02
C VAL A 188 12.40 13.35 3.70
N TYR A 189 11.52 14.00 2.95
CA TYR A 189 10.63 15.02 3.48
C TYR A 189 9.42 14.47 4.23
N GLY A 190 8.84 13.36 3.75
CA GLY A 190 7.71 12.68 4.37
C GLY A 190 8.06 12.04 5.69
#